data_AF-Q0B059-F1
#
_entry.id   AF-Q0B059-F1
#
_cell.length_a   1.000
_cell.length_b   1.000
_cell.length_c   1.000
_cell.angle_alpha   90.00
_cell.angle_beta   90.00
_cell.angle_gamma   90.00
#
_symmetry.space_group_name_H-M   'P 1'
#
loop_
_entity.id
_entity.type
_entity.pdbx_description
1 polymer ?
#
loop_
_entity_poly.entity_id
_entity_poly.type
_entity_poly.pdbx_seq_one_letter_code
_entity_poly.pdbx_strand_id
1 'polypeptide(L)'
;MHGGVRLYVGIRTVGRPDQVLQKIKHSIQRSGLAKVVPIIKIEKRAAREFYLFLAVETSDSGTMPGPITQALKMAGIKGEKIWPLSIDEIKRMTASMDIDIHAFNSLRYRSRWQNEALSFEEIEESQIIDSNNSIDDDPELGNRYNQLLYWLSASGTGSWYSFAKTCVTLGLVDDARKTRNVFRRLRLLGHMECSQDGLRWQICPSTMVFSPGGDFGFLCGQRTPEFEEQLGRKYPVTYINQPSFEGPSAIRINIKDQACNNDVGIIWAGITSLSLANLLPDINGWKQILPIVDRLNIHNYHFEKWEDNMYFPYNDFVQREKRYEGKSGLYRLTQNNAKHLYRLNLYFDYEQQRWLKGDWYGLRFLSVHDEGKNIKAYYDSERSHLVIQNDQRWPLVYEKALVLASGRLPELEPHKHLQLYREVPAKLSSLLANKLDVSLEVKDYA
;
A
#
# COMPACT_ATOMS: atom_id res chain seq x y z
N MET A 1 35.96 17.90 -13.76
CA MET A 1 35.11 18.77 -12.92
C MET A 1 35.89 20.04 -12.66
N HIS A 2 35.57 21.13 -13.35
CA HIS A 2 36.19 22.42 -13.06
C HIS A 2 35.61 22.95 -11.75
N GLY A 3 36.47 23.21 -10.76
CA GLY A 3 36.07 23.68 -9.45
C GLY A 3 35.53 25.11 -9.53
N GLY A 4 34.21 25.25 -9.63
CA GLY A 4 33.55 26.55 -9.49
C GLY A 4 33.68 27.05 -8.05
N VAL A 5 33.90 28.36 -7.89
CA VAL A 5 33.89 29.02 -6.58
C VAL A 5 32.46 29.48 -6.30
N ARG A 6 32.03 29.34 -5.03
CA ARG A 6 30.73 29.84 -4.59
C ARG A 6 30.90 31.24 -4.01
N LEU A 7 30.32 32.22 -4.69
CA LEU A 7 30.27 33.62 -4.28
C LEU A 7 28.83 34.03 -4.03
N TYR A 8 28.61 35.17 -3.37
CA TYR A 8 27.28 35.61 -3.01
C TYR A 8 26.94 37.00 -3.53
N VAL A 9 25.71 37.17 -4.00
CA VAL A 9 25.10 38.49 -4.24
C VAL A 9 24.33 38.88 -2.98
N GLY A 10 24.77 39.91 -2.27
CA GLY A 10 24.03 40.51 -1.17
C GLY A 10 23.04 41.54 -1.68
N ILE A 11 21.82 41.52 -1.18
CA ILE A 11 20.74 42.40 -1.60
C ILE A 11 20.09 42.99 -0.36
N ARG A 12 20.14 44.31 -0.24
CA ARG A 12 19.40 45.04 0.79
C ARG A 12 18.03 45.40 0.25
N THR A 13 16.96 44.93 0.89
CA THR A 13 15.60 45.12 0.35
C THR A 13 14.57 45.38 1.45
N VAL A 14 13.40 45.87 1.05
CA VAL A 14 12.30 46.24 1.94
C VAL A 14 11.05 45.45 1.55
N GLY A 15 10.30 44.97 2.53
CA GLY A 15 9.03 44.28 2.33
C GLY A 15 8.84 43.08 3.24
N ARG A 16 7.91 42.18 2.88
CA ARG A 16 7.71 40.92 3.58
C ARG A 16 8.74 39.88 3.06
N PRO A 17 9.62 39.33 3.92
CA PRO A 17 10.66 38.36 3.53
C PRO A 17 10.15 37.22 2.63
N ASP A 18 9.05 36.58 2.99
CA ASP A 18 8.49 35.45 2.24
C ASP A 18 8.04 35.83 0.82
N GLN A 19 7.43 37.01 0.65
CA GLN A 19 6.95 37.45 -0.66
C GLN A 19 8.12 37.77 -1.59
N VAL A 20 9.16 38.42 -1.06
CA VAL A 20 10.39 38.71 -1.81
C VAL A 20 11.10 37.42 -2.20
N LEU A 21 11.21 36.48 -1.26
CA LEU A 21 11.79 35.16 -1.51
C LEU A 21 11.04 34.41 -2.63
N GLN A 22 9.71 34.39 -2.61
CA GLN A 22 8.93 33.70 -3.64
C GLN A 22 9.08 34.35 -5.03
N LYS A 23 9.13 35.68 -5.11
CA LYS A 23 9.38 36.39 -6.38
C LYS A 23 10.74 36.02 -6.98
N ILE A 24 11.78 36.01 -6.14
CA ILE A 24 13.13 35.63 -6.57
C ILE A 24 13.18 34.16 -6.97
N LYS A 25 12.57 33.25 -6.18
CA LYS A 25 12.48 31.83 -6.51
C LYS A 25 11.82 31.59 -7.87
N HIS A 26 10.67 32.21 -8.10
CA HIS A 26 9.96 32.09 -9.36
C HIS A 26 10.78 32.62 -10.54
N SER A 27 11.45 33.75 -10.37
CA SER A 27 12.29 34.35 -11.42
C SER A 27 13.51 33.48 -11.77
N ILE A 28 14.21 32.95 -10.77
CA ILE A 28 15.36 32.04 -10.96
C ILE A 28 14.92 30.75 -11.66
N GLN A 29 13.79 30.16 -11.24
CA GLN A 29 13.23 28.95 -11.87
C GLN A 29 12.81 29.20 -13.32
N ARG A 30 12.08 30.28 -13.58
CA ARG A 30 11.62 30.65 -14.93
C ARG A 30 12.79 30.93 -15.88
N SER A 31 13.90 31.43 -15.36
CA SER A 31 15.11 31.73 -16.14
C SER A 31 16.06 30.54 -16.25
N GLY A 32 15.71 29.36 -15.71
CA GLY A 32 16.56 28.16 -15.76
C GLY A 32 17.83 28.24 -14.91
N LEU A 33 17.93 29.19 -13.98
CA LEU A 33 19.15 29.49 -13.22
C LEU A 33 19.30 28.70 -11.92
N ALA A 34 18.40 27.75 -11.64
CA ALA A 34 18.41 26.98 -10.38
C ALA A 34 19.70 26.15 -10.18
N LYS A 35 20.41 25.78 -11.26
CA LYS A 35 21.72 25.12 -11.18
C LYS A 35 22.84 26.08 -10.82
N VAL A 36 22.74 27.34 -11.24
CA VAL A 36 23.73 28.40 -11.01
C VAL A 36 23.53 29.05 -9.65
N VAL A 37 22.27 29.17 -9.20
CA VAL A 37 21.89 29.69 -7.89
C VAL A 37 21.30 28.57 -7.04
N PRO A 38 22.13 27.74 -6.39
CA PRO A 38 21.62 26.60 -5.63
C PRO A 38 20.91 27.00 -4.33
N ILE A 39 21.27 28.14 -3.74
CA ILE A 39 20.87 28.53 -2.38
C ILE A 39 20.52 30.02 -2.31
N ILE A 40 19.44 30.32 -1.59
CA ILE A 40 19.09 31.66 -1.12
C ILE A 40 19.18 31.66 0.40
N LYS A 41 19.81 32.69 0.95
CA LYS A 41 19.91 32.97 2.39
C LYS A 41 19.14 34.24 2.71
N ILE A 42 18.36 34.24 3.78
CA ILE A 42 17.59 35.41 4.21
C ILE A 42 17.78 35.64 5.70
N GLU A 43 17.87 36.89 6.11
CA GLU A 43 17.95 37.27 7.52
C GLU A 43 16.66 36.91 8.27
N LYS A 44 16.76 36.17 9.38
CA LYS A 44 15.59 35.77 10.19
C LYS A 44 15.03 36.96 10.97
N ARG A 45 13.72 36.90 11.25
CA ARG A 45 12.98 37.86 12.09
C ARG A 45 13.06 39.32 11.63
N ALA A 46 13.42 39.55 10.37
CA ALA A 46 13.53 40.89 9.84
C ALA A 46 12.13 41.48 9.56
N ALA A 47 11.88 42.69 10.07
CA ALA A 47 10.52 43.25 10.11
C ALA A 47 10.16 44.06 8.86
N ARG A 48 11.08 44.85 8.31
CA ARG A 48 10.81 45.76 7.19
C ARG A 48 11.95 45.82 6.19
N GLU A 49 13.16 46.10 6.65
CA GLU A 49 14.38 46.09 5.85
C GLU A 49 15.25 44.92 6.27
N PHE A 50 15.82 44.21 5.29
CA PHE A 50 16.57 42.99 5.53
C PHE A 50 17.55 42.68 4.41
N TYR A 51 18.53 41.85 4.73
CA TYR A 51 19.44 41.30 3.74
C TYR A 51 18.99 39.93 3.21
N LEU A 52 19.16 39.75 1.91
CA LEU A 52 19.02 38.48 1.21
C LEU A 52 20.29 38.21 0.41
N PHE A 53 20.77 36.97 0.45
CA PHE A 53 22.00 36.57 -0.23
C PHE A 53 21.74 35.42 -1.19
N LEU A 54 22.12 35.58 -2.46
CA LEU A 54 22.06 34.51 -3.46
C LEU A 54 23.42 33.86 -3.59
N ALA A 55 23.52 32.56 -3.33
CA ALA A 55 24.74 31.81 -3.61
C ALA A 55 24.82 31.55 -5.12
N VAL A 56 25.90 31.97 -5.77
CA VAL A 56 26.12 31.82 -7.21
C VAL A 56 27.37 30.96 -7.41
N GLU A 57 27.24 29.88 -8.17
CA GLU A 57 28.36 29.05 -8.60
C GLU A 57 28.93 29.61 -9.90
N THR A 58 30.17 30.11 -9.85
CA THR A 58 30.81 30.79 -10.97
C THR A 58 32.31 30.51 -10.98
N SER A 59 32.92 30.59 -12.16
CA SER A 59 34.38 30.57 -12.33
C SER A 59 35.00 31.97 -12.33
N ASP A 60 34.18 33.02 -12.45
CA ASP A 60 34.60 34.42 -12.51
C ASP A 60 34.05 35.20 -11.30
N SER A 61 34.95 35.86 -10.57
CA SER A 61 34.64 36.72 -9.43
C SER A 61 34.54 38.21 -9.78
N GLY A 62 34.93 38.61 -11.00
CA GLY A 62 35.08 40.01 -11.38
C GLY A 62 33.75 40.75 -11.49
N THR A 63 32.82 40.24 -12.30
CA THR A 63 31.51 40.89 -12.53
C THR A 63 30.36 39.97 -12.18
N MET A 64 29.24 40.55 -11.71
CA MET A 64 28.05 39.77 -11.44
C MET A 64 27.53 39.16 -12.75
N PRO A 65 27.28 37.84 -12.82
CA PRO A 65 26.83 37.22 -14.06
C PRO A 65 25.54 37.85 -14.58
N GLY A 66 25.53 38.29 -15.84
CA GLY A 66 24.40 38.94 -16.50
C GLY A 66 23.04 38.27 -16.29
N PRO A 67 22.93 36.92 -16.37
CA PRO A 67 21.67 36.22 -16.11
C PRO A 67 21.11 36.44 -14.69
N ILE A 68 21.97 36.56 -13.67
CA ILE A 68 21.53 36.84 -12.29
C ILE A 68 20.95 38.24 -12.19
N THR A 69 21.62 39.22 -12.81
CA THR A 69 21.15 40.62 -12.87
C THR A 69 19.78 40.71 -13.55
N GLN A 70 19.59 40.00 -14.67
CA GLN A 70 18.31 39.94 -15.37
C GLN A 70 17.22 39.28 -14.52
N ALA A 71 17.50 38.16 -13.86
CA ALA A 71 16.55 37.48 -12.99
C ALA A 71 16.11 38.34 -11.80
N LEU A 72 17.04 39.09 -11.19
CA LEU A 72 16.72 40.04 -10.12
C LEU A 72 15.85 41.20 -10.62
N LYS A 73 16.11 41.70 -11.84
CA LYS A 73 15.29 42.74 -12.46
C LYS A 73 13.87 42.24 -12.75
N MET A 74 13.73 41.02 -13.27
CA MET A 74 12.42 40.37 -13.52
C MET A 74 11.65 40.09 -12.23
N ALA A 75 12.34 39.79 -11.13
CA ALA A 75 11.73 39.65 -9.81
C ALA A 75 11.28 40.99 -9.19
N GLY A 76 11.56 42.13 -9.84
CA GLY A 76 11.23 43.46 -9.35
C GLY A 76 12.09 43.93 -8.18
N ILE A 77 13.30 43.38 -8.03
CA ILE A 77 14.18 43.67 -6.89
C ILE A 77 14.99 44.94 -7.15
N LYS A 78 14.52 46.04 -6.56
CA LYS A 78 15.11 47.38 -6.65
C LYS A 78 16.25 47.64 -5.65
N GLY A 79 16.48 46.72 -4.72
CA GLY A 79 17.50 46.84 -3.69
C GLY A 79 18.91 47.03 -4.23
N GLU A 80 19.76 47.68 -3.42
CA GLU A 80 21.20 47.76 -3.64
C GLU A 80 21.77 46.34 -3.64
N LYS A 81 22.68 46.08 -4.59
CA LYS A 81 23.27 44.76 -4.83
C LYS A 81 24.77 44.85 -4.61
N ILE A 82 25.29 44.00 -3.75
CA ILE A 82 26.70 43.94 -3.38
C ILE A 82 27.25 42.62 -3.91
N TRP A 83 28.30 42.67 -4.71
CA TRP A 83 28.98 41.51 -5.29
C TRP A 83 30.46 41.84 -5.54
N PRO A 84 31.35 40.83 -5.45
CA PRO A 84 31.11 39.52 -4.86
C PRO A 84 31.17 39.59 -3.32
N LEU A 85 30.40 38.74 -2.64
CA LEU A 85 30.53 38.53 -1.20
C LEU A 85 31.00 37.11 -0.89
N SER A 86 31.90 37.02 0.08
CA SER A 86 32.28 35.80 0.78
C SER A 86 31.32 35.49 1.92
N ILE A 87 31.39 34.27 2.44
CA ILE A 87 30.57 33.86 3.59
C ILE A 87 30.89 34.68 4.84
N ASP A 88 32.14 35.10 5.03
CA ASP A 88 32.56 35.85 6.21
C ASP A 88 32.19 37.33 6.15
N GLU A 89 32.02 37.89 4.94
CA GLU A 89 31.41 39.21 4.76
C GLU A 89 29.91 39.16 5.05
N ILE A 90 29.20 38.10 4.60
CA ILE A 90 27.78 37.91 4.94
C ILE A 90 27.57 37.85 6.44
N LYS A 91 28.39 37.09 7.17
CA LYS A 91 28.31 36.99 8.64
C LYS A 91 28.48 38.36 9.33
N ARG A 92 29.28 39.26 8.75
CA ARG A 92 29.48 40.62 9.27
C ARG A 92 28.30 41.54 8.96
N MET A 93 27.53 41.25 7.90
CA MET A 93 26.37 42.05 7.49
C MET A 93 25.09 41.72 8.27
N THR A 94 24.97 40.52 8.83
CA THR A 94 23.80 40.09 9.61
C THR A 94 24.14 40.11 11.11
N ALA A 95 23.58 41.07 11.85
CA ALA A 95 23.88 41.29 13.28
C ALA A 95 23.49 40.11 14.20
N SER A 96 22.58 39.25 13.74
CA SER A 96 22.25 37.97 14.37
C SER A 96 22.62 36.86 13.40
N MET A 97 23.38 35.84 13.82
CA MET A 97 23.82 34.72 12.98
C MET A 97 22.66 33.82 12.48
N ASP A 98 21.43 34.28 12.62
CA ASP A 98 20.20 33.59 12.32
C ASP A 98 19.80 33.86 10.87
N ILE A 99 20.31 33.01 9.98
CA ILE A 99 20.00 33.03 8.55
C ILE A 99 19.10 31.84 8.21
N ASP A 100 17.98 32.09 7.55
CA ASP A 100 17.15 31.05 6.94
C ASP A 100 17.72 30.66 5.57
N ILE A 101 17.87 29.36 5.34
CA ILE A 101 18.49 28.80 4.13
C ILE A 101 17.42 28.12 3.29
N HIS A 102 17.28 28.55 2.04
CA HIS A 102 16.37 27.97 1.06
C HIS A 102 17.15 27.46 -0.15
N ALA A 103 17.24 26.15 -0.30
CA ALA A 103 17.89 25.53 -1.46
C ALA A 103 16.87 25.18 -2.56
N PHE A 104 17.22 25.46 -3.82
CA PHE A 104 16.44 25.04 -4.99
C PHE A 104 16.56 23.55 -5.25
N ASN A 105 17.73 22.99 -4.91
CA ASN A 105 18.04 21.56 -5.03
C ASN A 105 18.08 20.89 -3.66
N SER A 106 17.31 21.36 -2.66
CA SER A 106 17.12 20.52 -1.49
C SER A 106 16.48 19.23 -1.97
N LEU A 107 17.22 18.13 -1.88
CA LEU A 107 16.61 16.82 -1.68
C LEU A 107 15.65 17.06 -0.52
N ARG A 108 14.35 17.20 -0.82
CA ARG A 108 13.34 17.23 0.21
C ARG A 108 13.47 15.86 0.85
N TYR A 109 14.19 15.79 1.97
CA TYR A 109 14.00 14.75 2.95
C TYR A 109 12.57 14.95 3.45
N ARG A 110 11.62 14.44 2.67
CA ARG A 110 10.36 13.99 3.24
C ARG A 110 10.80 12.89 4.18
N SER A 111 10.70 13.16 5.47
CA SER A 111 10.62 12.08 6.44
C SER A 111 9.62 11.06 5.88
N ARG A 112 10.08 9.85 5.53
CA ARG A 112 9.19 8.75 5.10
C ARG A 112 8.03 8.60 6.08
N TRP A 113 8.30 8.89 7.35
CA TRP A 113 7.38 8.87 8.48
C TRP A 113 6.24 9.91 8.47
N GLN A 114 6.34 11.02 7.71
CA GLN A 114 5.29 12.07 7.74
C GLN A 114 4.14 11.85 6.75
N ASN A 115 4.28 10.90 5.81
CA ASN A 115 3.23 10.55 4.85
C ASN A 115 3.02 9.04 4.71
N GLU A 116 3.47 8.23 5.68
CA GLU A 116 2.99 6.86 5.81
C GLU A 116 1.52 6.94 6.23
N ALA A 117 0.66 7.12 5.23
CA ALA A 117 -0.64 6.49 5.25
C ALA A 117 -0.36 5.05 5.65
N LEU A 118 -0.84 4.66 6.85
CA LEU A 118 -0.77 3.32 7.42
C LEU A 118 -0.63 2.29 6.31
N SER A 119 0.48 1.55 6.26
CA SER A 119 0.70 0.61 5.16
C SER A 119 -0.42 -0.43 5.13
N PHE A 120 -0.62 -1.08 3.98
CA PHE A 120 -1.74 -1.99 3.74
C PHE A 120 -1.92 -3.06 4.86
N GLU A 121 -0.83 -3.41 5.54
CA GLU A 121 -0.70 -4.55 6.46
C GLU A 121 -0.97 -4.19 7.96
N GLU A 122 -1.31 -2.94 8.27
CA GLU A 122 -1.13 -2.40 9.65
C GLU A 122 -2.37 -2.33 10.57
N ILE A 123 -3.54 -2.92 10.26
CA ILE A 123 -4.70 -2.87 11.19
C ILE A 123 -5.47 -4.20 11.28
N GLU A 124 -5.93 -4.49 12.49
CA GLU A 124 -6.80 -5.58 12.91
C GLU A 124 -8.23 -5.50 12.36
N GLU A 125 -8.77 -6.63 11.89
CA GLU A 125 -10.20 -6.82 11.71
C GLU A 125 -10.90 -7.30 13.01
N SER A 126 -10.17 -7.56 14.10
CA SER A 126 -10.76 -8.05 15.37
C SER A 126 -11.73 -7.06 16.04
N GLN A 127 -11.69 -5.76 15.70
CA GLN A 127 -12.70 -4.78 16.11
C GLN A 127 -13.90 -4.67 15.13
N ILE A 128 -13.93 -5.47 14.05
CA ILE A 128 -15.01 -5.50 13.05
C ILE A 128 -15.80 -6.82 13.13
N ILE A 129 -15.41 -7.75 14.01
CA ILE A 129 -16.20 -8.96 14.29
C ILE A 129 -17.58 -8.60 14.90
N ASP A 130 -17.73 -7.41 15.47
CA ASP A 130 -19.03 -6.88 15.90
C ASP A 130 -19.50 -5.73 15.01
N SER A 131 -20.12 -6.10 13.90
CA SER A 131 -21.26 -5.36 13.36
C SER A 131 -22.30 -6.39 12.92
N ASN A 132 -22.95 -6.97 13.93
CA ASN A 132 -24.29 -7.55 13.85
C ASN A 132 -25.29 -6.52 13.30
N ASN A 133 -25.14 -6.09 12.06
CA ASN A 133 -26.21 -5.46 11.30
C ASN A 133 -26.74 -6.54 10.37
N SER A 134 -28.00 -6.89 10.62
CA SER A 134 -28.92 -7.61 9.74
C SER A 134 -28.37 -7.88 8.34
N ILE A 135 -28.29 -9.17 8.00
CA ILE A 135 -28.14 -9.69 6.64
C ILE A 135 -29.42 -9.35 5.87
N ASP A 136 -29.67 -8.08 5.65
CA ASP A 136 -30.45 -7.68 4.50
C ASP A 136 -29.44 -7.59 3.37
N ASP A 137 -29.55 -8.56 2.47
CA ASP A 137 -28.91 -8.49 1.18
C ASP A 137 -29.21 -7.10 0.58
N ASP A 138 -28.17 -6.30 0.40
CA ASP A 138 -28.25 -4.98 -0.26
C ASP A 138 -27.70 -5.12 -1.68
N PRO A 139 -28.56 -5.31 -2.70
CA PRO A 139 -28.11 -5.36 -4.09
C PRO A 139 -27.39 -4.09 -4.55
N GLU A 140 -27.67 -2.94 -3.93
CA GLU A 140 -26.98 -1.69 -4.26
C GLU A 140 -25.51 -1.73 -3.84
N LEU A 141 -25.16 -2.50 -2.79
CA LEU A 141 -23.77 -2.71 -2.40
C LEU A 141 -22.96 -3.33 -3.54
N GLY A 142 -23.48 -4.37 -4.19
CA GLY A 142 -22.83 -5.02 -5.34
C GLY A 142 -22.62 -4.04 -6.50
N ASN A 143 -23.61 -3.18 -6.76
CA ASN A 143 -23.50 -2.13 -7.78
C ASN A 143 -22.41 -1.10 -7.44
N ARG A 144 -22.28 -0.70 -6.18
CA ARG A 144 -21.20 0.19 -5.72
C ARG A 144 -19.82 -0.44 -5.89
N TYR A 145 -19.68 -1.75 -5.67
CA TYR A 145 -18.43 -2.46 -5.96
C TYR A 145 -18.11 -2.51 -7.46
N ASN A 146 -19.12 -2.72 -8.33
CA ASN A 146 -18.93 -2.65 -9.78
C ASN A 146 -18.49 -1.23 -10.21
N GLN A 147 -19.10 -0.18 -9.67
CA GLN A 147 -18.68 1.21 -9.90
C GLN A 147 -17.24 1.48 -9.43
N LEU A 148 -16.86 0.97 -8.26
CA LEU A 148 -15.46 1.03 -7.80
C LEU A 148 -14.53 0.36 -8.82
N LEU A 149 -14.86 -0.83 -9.29
CA LEU A 149 -14.03 -1.55 -10.26
C LEU A 149 -13.91 -0.79 -11.60
N TYR A 150 -14.98 -0.16 -12.09
CA TYR A 150 -14.90 0.69 -13.27
C TYR A 150 -13.98 1.89 -13.07
N TRP A 151 -14.07 2.56 -11.91
CA TRP A 151 -13.19 3.68 -11.59
C TRP A 151 -11.72 3.24 -11.48
N LEU A 152 -11.44 2.10 -10.85
CA LEU A 152 -10.10 1.53 -10.76
C LEU A 152 -9.54 1.17 -12.14
N SER A 153 -10.38 0.61 -13.00
CA SER A 153 -10.02 0.23 -14.38
C SER A 153 -9.69 1.44 -15.24
N ALA A 154 -10.48 2.52 -15.14
CA ALA A 154 -10.20 3.78 -15.83
C ALA A 154 -8.94 4.48 -15.29
N SER A 155 -8.68 4.37 -13.99
CA SER A 155 -7.53 5.01 -13.34
C SER A 155 -6.22 4.24 -13.56
N GLY A 156 -6.28 2.90 -13.69
CA GLY A 156 -5.13 2.02 -13.90
C GLY A 156 -4.24 1.81 -12.66
N THR A 157 -3.85 2.90 -12.00
CA THR A 157 -3.02 2.89 -10.79
C THR A 157 -3.40 4.05 -9.86
N GLY A 158 -2.97 3.97 -8.60
CA GLY A 158 -3.15 5.10 -7.68
C GLY A 158 -2.48 4.90 -6.33
N SER A 159 -2.73 5.85 -5.43
CA SER A 159 -2.26 5.81 -4.05
C SER A 159 -3.28 5.11 -3.14
N TRP A 160 -2.83 4.62 -1.99
CA TRP A 160 -3.75 4.15 -0.94
C TRP A 160 -4.77 5.21 -0.54
N TYR A 161 -4.35 6.48 -0.39
CA TYR A 161 -5.23 7.58 -0.04
C TYR A 161 -6.37 7.77 -1.05
N SER A 162 -6.07 7.73 -2.35
CA SER A 162 -7.09 7.85 -3.39
C SER A 162 -8.06 6.67 -3.38
N PHE A 163 -7.57 5.44 -3.18
CA PHE A 163 -8.42 4.26 -3.01
C PHE A 163 -9.34 4.38 -1.80
N ALA A 164 -8.78 4.71 -0.64
CA ALA A 164 -9.51 4.88 0.61
C ALA A 164 -10.62 5.93 0.50
N LYS A 165 -10.29 7.09 -0.08
CA LYS A 165 -11.24 8.18 -0.31
C LYS A 165 -12.38 7.76 -1.24
N THR A 166 -12.07 7.05 -2.34
CA THR A 166 -13.09 6.58 -3.29
C THR A 166 -14.05 5.59 -2.62
N CYS A 167 -13.55 4.64 -1.81
CA CYS A 167 -14.44 3.69 -1.13
C CYS A 167 -15.41 4.38 -0.16
N VAL A 168 -14.94 5.38 0.59
CA VAL A 168 -15.81 6.20 1.46
C VAL A 168 -16.81 7.00 0.63
N THR A 169 -16.36 7.59 -0.49
CA THR A 169 -17.23 8.40 -1.37
C THR A 169 -18.33 7.57 -2.03
N LEU A 170 -18.03 6.32 -2.38
CA LEU A 170 -19.01 5.38 -2.91
C LEU A 170 -19.91 4.77 -1.82
N GLY A 171 -19.65 5.04 -0.54
CA GLY A 171 -20.41 4.46 0.57
C GLY A 171 -20.20 2.96 0.73
N LEU A 172 -19.03 2.43 0.32
CA LEU A 172 -18.65 1.03 0.56
C LEU A 172 -18.24 0.79 2.01
N VAL A 173 -17.75 1.85 2.67
CA VAL A 173 -17.32 1.85 4.06
C VAL A 173 -17.57 3.22 4.68
N ASP A 174 -17.92 3.24 5.96
CA ASP A 174 -18.11 4.49 6.71
C ASP A 174 -16.77 5.11 7.16
N ASP A 175 -15.72 4.30 7.21
CA ASP A 175 -14.40 4.67 7.72
C ASP A 175 -13.30 4.14 6.79
N ALA A 176 -12.34 5.02 6.47
CA ALA A 176 -11.15 4.69 5.67
C ALA A 176 -10.32 3.53 6.25
N ARG A 177 -10.43 3.24 7.55
CA ARG A 177 -9.78 2.09 8.21
C ARG A 177 -10.35 0.76 7.72
N LYS A 178 -11.65 0.71 7.40
CA LYS A 178 -12.37 -0.49 6.91
C LYS A 178 -12.10 -0.76 5.42
N THR A 179 -11.54 0.21 4.69
CA THR A 179 -11.25 0.09 3.25
C THR A 179 -10.27 -1.06 2.92
N ARG A 180 -9.50 -1.54 3.89
CA ARG A 180 -8.62 -2.71 3.70
C ARG A 180 -9.39 -3.99 3.37
N ASN A 181 -10.60 -4.16 3.91
CA ASN A 181 -11.42 -5.33 3.64
C ASN A 181 -11.86 -5.33 2.18
N VAL A 182 -12.31 -4.17 1.68
CA VAL A 182 -12.62 -3.93 0.25
C VAL A 182 -11.42 -4.27 -0.62
N PHE A 183 -10.23 -3.75 -0.26
CA PHE A 183 -9.01 -4.01 -1.01
C PHE A 183 -8.62 -5.50 -1.02
N ARG A 184 -8.68 -6.17 0.15
CA ARG A 184 -8.39 -7.61 0.27
C ARG A 184 -9.29 -8.41 -0.65
N ARG A 185 -10.60 -8.12 -0.66
CA ARG A 185 -11.57 -8.80 -1.53
C ARG A 185 -11.23 -8.62 -3.02
N LEU A 186 -10.90 -7.40 -3.44
CA LEU A 186 -10.47 -7.14 -4.82
C LEU A 186 -9.15 -7.86 -5.19
N ARG A 187 -8.21 -7.99 -4.26
CA ARG A 187 -6.98 -8.78 -4.46
C ARG A 187 -7.25 -10.27 -4.55
N LEU A 188 -8.11 -10.81 -3.69
CA LEU A 188 -8.53 -12.21 -3.73
C LEU A 188 -9.21 -12.55 -5.06
N LEU A 189 -10.08 -11.67 -5.55
CA LEU A 189 -10.74 -11.80 -6.85
C LEU A 189 -9.81 -11.56 -8.06
N GLY A 190 -8.54 -11.22 -7.82
CA GLY A 190 -7.56 -10.99 -8.88
C GLY A 190 -7.78 -9.70 -9.69
N HIS A 191 -8.52 -8.72 -9.14
CA HIS A 191 -8.75 -7.44 -9.82
C HIS A 191 -7.58 -6.49 -9.71
N MET A 192 -6.84 -6.52 -8.61
CA MET A 192 -5.79 -5.55 -8.33
C MET A 192 -4.64 -6.14 -7.52
N GLU A 193 -3.52 -5.43 -7.51
CA GLU A 193 -2.36 -5.69 -6.66
C GLU A 193 -1.85 -4.40 -6.01
N CYS A 194 -0.92 -4.55 -5.06
CA CYS A 194 -0.23 -3.43 -4.41
C CYS A 194 1.26 -3.42 -4.73
N SER A 195 1.88 -2.25 -4.62
CA SER A 195 3.33 -2.13 -4.56
C SER A 195 3.90 -2.85 -3.32
N GLN A 196 5.20 -3.16 -3.35
CA GLN A 196 5.90 -3.84 -2.26
C GLN A 196 5.84 -3.06 -0.94
N ASP A 197 5.79 -1.72 -1.00
CA ASP A 197 5.63 -0.86 0.18
C ASP A 197 4.16 -0.71 0.62
N GLY A 198 3.20 -1.26 -0.13
CA GLY A 198 1.78 -1.15 0.12
C GLY A 198 1.18 0.24 -0.07
N LEU A 199 1.95 1.21 -0.59
CA LEU A 199 1.52 2.61 -0.70
C LEU A 199 0.74 2.90 -2.00
N ARG A 200 0.90 2.04 -3.00
CA ARG A 200 0.28 2.17 -4.32
C ARG A 200 -0.48 0.91 -4.67
N TRP A 201 -1.49 1.10 -5.49
CA TRP A 201 -2.27 0.02 -6.07
C TRP A 201 -2.22 0.10 -7.60
N GLN A 202 -2.43 -1.04 -8.23
CA GLN A 202 -2.50 -1.20 -9.67
C GLN A 202 -3.61 -2.19 -10.03
N ILE A 203 -4.42 -1.84 -11.03
CA ILE A 203 -5.39 -2.78 -11.59
C ILE A 203 -4.66 -3.84 -12.43
N CYS A 204 -5.11 -5.08 -12.33
CA CYS A 204 -4.63 -6.15 -13.20
C CYS A 204 -5.26 -6.00 -14.60
N PRO A 205 -4.60 -6.46 -15.67
CA PRO A 205 -5.21 -6.49 -17.01
C PRO A 205 -6.43 -7.42 -17.08
N SER A 206 -7.31 -7.20 -18.04
CA SER A 206 -8.51 -8.04 -18.25
C SER A 206 -8.07 -9.45 -18.57
N THR A 207 -8.37 -10.37 -17.66
CA THR A 207 -7.82 -11.73 -17.69
C THR A 207 -8.95 -12.75 -17.53
N MET A 208 -9.03 -13.73 -18.42
CA MET A 208 -9.92 -14.87 -18.26
C MET A 208 -9.23 -15.98 -17.49
N VAL A 209 -9.83 -16.39 -16.38
CA VAL A 209 -9.38 -17.50 -15.52
C VAL A 209 -10.37 -18.65 -15.65
N PHE A 210 -9.86 -19.87 -15.79
CA PHE A 210 -10.68 -21.07 -15.96
C PHE A 210 -10.91 -21.76 -14.64
N SER A 211 -12.13 -22.28 -14.46
CA SER A 211 -12.43 -23.19 -13.37
C SER A 211 -11.54 -24.43 -13.48
N PRO A 212 -11.20 -25.10 -12.36
CA PRO A 212 -10.36 -26.29 -12.40
C PRO A 212 -10.91 -27.45 -13.24
N GLY A 213 -12.23 -27.54 -13.39
CA GLY A 213 -12.89 -28.51 -14.27
C GLY A 213 -12.87 -28.11 -15.76
N GLY A 214 -12.51 -26.86 -16.08
CA GLY A 214 -12.55 -26.32 -17.43
C GLY A 214 -13.97 -26.03 -17.93
N ASP A 215 -14.99 -26.12 -17.06
CA ASP A 215 -16.39 -25.96 -17.45
C ASP A 215 -16.75 -24.51 -17.78
N PHE A 216 -16.13 -23.56 -17.09
CA PHE A 216 -16.41 -22.14 -17.26
C PHE A 216 -15.14 -21.30 -17.07
N GLY A 217 -15.18 -20.10 -17.66
CA GLY A 217 -14.24 -19.03 -17.41
C GLY A 217 -14.89 -17.92 -16.62
N PHE A 218 -14.09 -17.18 -15.86
CA PHE A 218 -14.53 -15.95 -15.24
C PHE A 218 -13.50 -14.85 -15.41
N LEU A 219 -13.99 -13.62 -15.50
CA LEU A 219 -13.17 -12.45 -15.75
C LEU A 219 -12.51 -11.95 -14.46
N CYS A 220 -11.23 -11.66 -14.50
CA CYS A 220 -10.44 -10.97 -13.48
C CYS A 220 -9.84 -9.67 -14.04
N GLY A 221 -9.27 -8.85 -13.16
CA GLY A 221 -8.63 -7.60 -13.55
C GLY A 221 -9.58 -6.47 -13.93
N GLN A 222 -9.11 -5.59 -14.80
CA GLN A 222 -9.82 -4.40 -15.25
C GLN A 222 -11.09 -4.77 -16.02
N ARG A 223 -12.11 -3.95 -15.85
CA ARG A 223 -13.40 -4.06 -16.53
C ARG A 223 -13.95 -2.66 -16.79
N THR A 224 -14.54 -2.47 -17.96
CA THR A 224 -15.30 -1.25 -18.28
C THR A 224 -16.68 -1.66 -18.81
N PRO A 225 -17.71 -0.81 -18.67
CA PRO A 225 -19.04 -1.12 -19.20
C PRO A 225 -19.01 -1.47 -20.70
N GLU A 226 -18.21 -0.75 -21.48
CA GLU A 226 -18.04 -1.01 -22.92
C GLU A 226 -17.41 -2.38 -23.18
N PHE A 227 -16.37 -2.75 -22.41
CA PHE A 227 -15.73 -4.04 -22.52
C PHE A 227 -16.70 -5.19 -22.17
N GLU A 228 -17.50 -5.03 -21.12
CA GLU A 228 -18.50 -6.02 -20.72
C GLU A 228 -19.60 -6.20 -21.76
N GLU A 229 -20.05 -5.11 -22.40
CA GLU A 229 -20.99 -5.16 -23.52
C GLU A 229 -20.40 -5.90 -24.72
N GLN A 230 -19.15 -5.58 -25.09
CA GLN A 230 -18.44 -6.27 -26.17
C GLN A 230 -18.27 -7.77 -25.89
N LEU A 231 -17.96 -8.13 -24.63
CA LEU A 231 -17.88 -9.52 -24.19
C LEU A 231 -19.24 -10.22 -24.31
N GLY A 232 -20.32 -9.58 -23.84
CA GLY A 232 -21.68 -10.12 -23.88
C GLY A 232 -22.25 -10.30 -25.29
N ARG A 233 -21.76 -9.54 -26.28
CA ARG A 233 -22.10 -9.74 -27.70
C ARG A 233 -21.43 -10.97 -28.31
N LYS A 234 -20.26 -11.38 -27.79
CA LYS A 234 -19.48 -12.51 -28.31
C LYS A 234 -19.78 -13.81 -27.57
N TYR A 235 -20.09 -13.73 -26.29
CA TYR A 235 -20.23 -14.87 -25.40
C TYR A 235 -21.50 -14.77 -24.55
N PRO A 236 -22.17 -15.88 -24.23
CA PRO A 236 -23.24 -15.90 -23.25
C PRO A 236 -22.62 -15.68 -21.86
N VAL A 237 -22.81 -14.46 -21.34
CA VAL A 237 -22.27 -14.02 -20.05
C VAL A 237 -23.31 -14.24 -18.95
N THR A 238 -22.88 -14.77 -17.81
CA THR A 238 -23.65 -14.84 -16.57
C THR A 238 -23.01 -13.98 -15.50
N TYR A 239 -23.82 -13.16 -14.81
CA TYR A 239 -23.39 -12.35 -13.67
C TYR A 239 -23.77 -13.05 -12.37
N ILE A 240 -22.79 -13.29 -11.50
CA ILE A 240 -23.00 -13.92 -10.21
C ILE A 240 -22.58 -12.94 -9.12
N ASN A 241 -23.49 -12.63 -8.21
CA ASN A 241 -23.17 -11.76 -7.08
C ASN A 241 -22.24 -12.46 -6.11
N GLN A 242 -21.33 -11.69 -5.52
CA GLN A 242 -20.50 -12.17 -4.42
C GLN A 242 -21.39 -12.40 -3.19
N PRO A 243 -20.99 -13.31 -2.27
CA PRO A 243 -21.66 -13.46 -0.98
C PRO A 243 -21.92 -12.12 -0.29
N SER A 244 -23.15 -11.92 0.19
CA SER A 244 -23.60 -10.67 0.83
C SER A 244 -23.33 -9.41 0.01
N PHE A 245 -23.22 -9.54 -1.32
CA PHE A 245 -22.91 -8.46 -2.25
C PHE A 245 -21.59 -7.72 -1.97
N GLU A 246 -20.68 -8.34 -1.20
CA GLU A 246 -19.42 -7.74 -0.78
C GLU A 246 -18.31 -7.86 -1.85
N GLY A 247 -18.58 -7.47 -3.08
CA GLY A 247 -17.59 -7.46 -4.14
C GLY A 247 -18.20 -7.27 -5.52
N PRO A 248 -17.39 -6.98 -6.54
CA PRO A 248 -17.87 -6.89 -7.91
C PRO A 248 -18.41 -8.25 -8.36
N SER A 249 -19.49 -8.23 -9.12
CA SER A 249 -20.13 -9.45 -9.61
C SER A 249 -19.12 -10.27 -10.43
N ALA A 250 -19.10 -11.58 -10.25
CA ALA A 250 -18.32 -12.48 -11.10
C ALA A 250 -18.99 -12.57 -12.47
N ILE A 251 -18.22 -12.29 -13.51
CA ILE A 251 -18.67 -12.37 -14.91
C ILE A 251 -18.16 -13.71 -15.44
N ARG A 252 -19.08 -14.66 -15.65
CA ARG A 252 -18.77 -16.02 -16.12
C ARG A 252 -19.17 -16.24 -17.58
N ILE A 253 -18.39 -17.04 -18.28
CA ILE A 253 -18.69 -17.55 -19.62
C ILE A 253 -18.54 -19.07 -19.63
N ASN A 254 -19.37 -19.77 -20.42
CA ASN A 254 -19.20 -21.20 -20.64
C ASN A 254 -18.12 -21.44 -21.69
N ILE A 255 -17.12 -22.26 -21.37
CA ILE A 255 -15.95 -22.50 -22.24
C ILE A 255 -16.07 -23.79 -23.05
N LYS A 256 -16.92 -24.75 -22.63
CA LYS A 256 -16.92 -26.10 -23.20
C LYS A 256 -17.08 -26.16 -24.72
N ASP A 257 -17.74 -25.17 -25.31
CA ASP A 257 -18.10 -25.15 -26.72
C ASP A 257 -17.50 -23.96 -27.49
N GLN A 258 -16.56 -23.21 -26.89
CA GLN A 258 -16.09 -21.94 -27.46
C GLN A 258 -14.61 -21.96 -27.83
N ALA A 259 -14.34 -21.79 -29.12
CA ALA A 259 -13.00 -21.45 -29.60
C ALA A 259 -12.58 -20.10 -28.99
N CYS A 260 -11.62 -20.14 -28.07
CA CYS A 260 -11.08 -18.98 -27.40
C CYS A 260 -10.23 -18.17 -28.39
N ASN A 261 -10.86 -17.32 -29.20
CA ASN A 261 -10.15 -16.40 -30.10
C ASN A 261 -9.69 -15.15 -29.34
N ASN A 262 -8.48 -14.66 -29.66
CA ASN A 262 -7.82 -13.52 -29.00
C ASN A 262 -8.43 -12.13 -29.31
N ASP A 263 -9.65 -12.06 -29.81
CA ASP A 263 -10.21 -10.87 -30.47
C ASP A 263 -10.78 -9.79 -29.51
N VAL A 264 -10.60 -9.93 -28.19
CA VAL A 264 -11.21 -9.03 -27.18
C VAL A 264 -10.15 -8.36 -26.29
N GLY A 265 -8.85 -8.51 -26.59
CA GLY A 265 -7.79 -7.95 -25.74
C GLY A 265 -7.77 -8.56 -24.33
N ILE A 266 -8.21 -9.82 -24.22
CA ILE A 266 -8.27 -10.59 -22.98
C ILE A 266 -7.04 -11.48 -22.89
N ILE A 267 -6.41 -11.50 -21.71
CA ILE A 267 -5.35 -12.45 -21.41
C ILE A 267 -6.00 -13.76 -20.94
N TRP A 268 -5.73 -14.85 -21.63
CA TRP A 268 -6.20 -16.18 -21.24
C TRP A 268 -5.19 -16.81 -20.27
N ALA A 269 -5.48 -16.81 -18.97
CA ALA A 269 -4.57 -17.29 -17.94
C ALA A 269 -4.69 -18.80 -17.65
N GLY A 270 -5.72 -19.45 -18.18
CA GLY A 270 -5.96 -20.88 -17.93
C GLY A 270 -6.40 -21.16 -16.49
N ILE A 271 -6.06 -22.34 -15.97
CA ILE A 271 -6.41 -22.77 -14.61
C ILE A 271 -5.43 -22.16 -13.60
N THR A 272 -5.63 -20.86 -13.30
CA THR A 272 -4.73 -20.08 -12.46
C THR A 272 -4.69 -20.57 -11.02
N SER A 273 -5.78 -21.10 -10.47
CA SER A 273 -5.86 -21.62 -9.10
C SER A 273 -4.85 -22.74 -8.84
N LEU A 274 -4.84 -23.79 -9.68
CA LEU A 274 -3.87 -24.88 -9.58
C LEU A 274 -2.45 -24.43 -9.94
N SER A 275 -2.30 -23.56 -10.94
CA SER A 275 -0.98 -23.03 -11.35
C SER A 275 -0.34 -22.24 -10.22
N LEU A 276 -1.10 -21.36 -9.56
CA LEU A 276 -0.66 -20.61 -8.39
C LEU A 276 -0.35 -21.56 -7.24
N ALA A 277 -1.25 -22.48 -6.91
CA ALA A 277 -1.05 -23.42 -5.81
C ALA A 277 0.24 -24.23 -5.95
N ASN A 278 0.61 -24.65 -7.16
CA ASN A 278 1.85 -25.37 -7.42
C ASN A 278 3.10 -24.51 -7.18
N LEU A 279 3.04 -23.21 -7.49
CA LEU A 279 4.15 -22.27 -7.32
C LEU A 279 4.34 -21.79 -5.88
N LEU A 280 3.28 -21.83 -5.07
CA LEU A 280 3.35 -21.39 -3.67
C LEU A 280 4.32 -22.28 -2.88
N PRO A 281 5.16 -21.71 -2.01
CA PRO A 281 6.01 -22.50 -1.13
C PRO A 281 5.19 -23.24 -0.07
N ASP A 282 5.84 -24.16 0.67
CA ASP A 282 5.29 -24.63 1.95
C ASP A 282 5.34 -23.50 3.01
N ILE A 283 4.78 -23.75 4.19
CA ILE A 283 4.65 -22.77 5.26
C ILE A 283 6.00 -22.17 5.69
N ASN A 284 7.04 -23.01 5.76
CA ASN A 284 8.38 -22.59 6.11
C ASN A 284 9.01 -21.74 5.01
N GLY A 285 8.90 -22.16 3.76
CA GLY A 285 9.36 -21.40 2.60
C GLY A 285 8.61 -20.08 2.45
N TRP A 286 7.32 -20.03 2.78
CA TRP A 286 6.56 -18.78 2.81
C TRP A 286 7.08 -17.83 3.89
N LYS A 287 7.29 -18.33 5.12
CA LYS A 287 7.92 -17.57 6.21
C LYS A 287 9.27 -16.98 5.81
N GLN A 288 10.07 -17.71 5.01
CA GLN A 288 11.38 -17.23 4.52
C GLN A 288 11.29 -16.07 3.52
N ILE A 289 10.23 -16.00 2.71
CA ILE A 289 10.08 -14.96 1.68
C ILE A 289 9.33 -13.72 2.18
N LEU A 290 8.84 -13.72 3.42
CA LEU A 290 8.19 -12.55 4.01
C LEU A 290 9.17 -11.37 4.11
N PRO A 291 8.75 -10.14 3.76
CA PRO A 291 9.59 -8.96 3.90
C PRO A 291 10.11 -8.77 5.33
N ILE A 292 11.41 -8.48 5.46
CA ILE A 292 12.06 -8.22 6.74
C ILE A 292 11.96 -6.73 7.08
N VAL A 293 11.62 -6.43 8.33
CA VAL A 293 11.66 -5.08 8.89
C VAL A 293 12.98 -4.88 9.62
N ASP A 294 13.94 -4.29 8.92
CA ASP A 294 15.24 -3.96 9.49
C ASP A 294 15.19 -2.71 10.37
N ARG A 295 16.08 -2.67 11.37
CA ARG A 295 16.35 -1.48 12.22
C ARG A 295 15.11 -0.94 12.95
N LEU A 296 14.24 -1.84 13.39
CA LEU A 296 13.14 -1.48 14.27
C LEU A 296 13.68 -0.98 15.63
N ASN A 297 13.46 0.30 15.93
CA ASN A 297 13.79 0.86 17.25
C ASN A 297 12.69 0.49 18.25
N ILE A 298 12.85 -0.66 18.90
CA ILE A 298 11.84 -1.22 19.79
C ILE A 298 11.51 -0.33 21.00
N HIS A 299 12.43 0.52 21.45
CA HIS A 299 12.24 1.35 22.66
C HIS A 299 11.13 2.40 22.52
N ASN A 300 10.69 2.69 21.29
CA ASN A 300 9.64 3.66 21.02
C ASN A 300 8.23 3.05 20.93
N TYR A 301 8.10 1.74 21.16
CA TYR A 301 6.85 1.02 20.96
C TYR A 301 6.37 0.38 22.27
N HIS A 302 5.05 0.42 22.45
CA HIS A 302 4.36 -0.51 23.33
C HIS A 302 4.10 -1.81 22.56
N PHE A 303 4.40 -2.95 23.18
CA PHE A 303 4.25 -4.27 22.58
C PHE A 303 3.03 -4.96 23.15
N GLU A 304 2.26 -5.56 22.26
CA GLU A 304 1.20 -6.49 22.60
C GLU A 304 1.40 -7.75 21.77
N LYS A 305 1.32 -8.93 22.37
CA LYS A 305 1.46 -10.21 21.69
C LYS A 305 0.07 -10.81 21.44
N TRP A 306 -0.13 -11.38 20.26
CA TRP A 306 -1.34 -12.12 19.93
C TRP A 306 -1.28 -13.50 20.58
N GLU A 307 -2.22 -13.77 21.48
CA GLU A 307 -2.41 -15.07 22.14
C GLU A 307 -3.92 -15.29 22.30
N ASP A 308 -4.40 -16.53 22.18
CA ASP A 308 -5.82 -16.89 22.40
C ASP A 308 -6.85 -15.95 21.74
N ASN A 309 -6.60 -15.64 20.47
CA ASN A 309 -7.43 -14.77 19.64
C ASN A 309 -7.56 -13.30 20.12
N MET A 310 -6.65 -12.83 20.98
CA MET A 310 -6.60 -11.45 21.45
C MET A 310 -5.15 -10.94 21.59
N TYR A 311 -4.98 -9.62 21.68
CA TYR A 311 -3.69 -9.01 22.00
C TYR A 311 -3.57 -8.75 23.51
N PHE A 312 -2.46 -9.20 24.09
CA PHE A 312 -2.12 -8.97 25.48
C PHE A 312 -0.85 -8.12 25.59
N PRO A 313 -0.76 -7.15 26.52
CA PRO A 313 0.47 -6.40 26.77
C PRO A 313 1.65 -7.34 27.03
N TYR A 314 2.78 -7.08 26.36
CA TYR A 314 3.97 -7.92 26.44
C TYR A 314 5.19 -7.09 26.79
N ASN A 315 5.60 -7.10 28.06
CA ASN A 315 6.68 -6.25 28.57
C ASN A 315 8.06 -6.93 28.58
N ASP A 316 8.11 -8.23 28.31
CA ASP A 316 9.34 -9.03 28.39
C ASP A 316 10.18 -8.94 27.11
N PHE A 317 9.76 -8.15 26.13
CA PHE A 317 10.51 -7.97 24.89
C PHE A 317 11.64 -6.97 25.11
N VAL A 318 12.89 -7.43 25.08
CA VAL A 318 14.06 -6.57 25.25
C VAL A 318 15.08 -6.80 24.14
N GLN A 319 15.80 -5.74 23.77
CA GLN A 319 16.93 -5.83 22.86
C GLN A 319 18.20 -5.65 23.67
N ARG A 320 19.06 -6.68 23.66
CA ARG A 320 20.38 -6.62 24.29
C ARG A 320 21.43 -6.79 23.20
N GLU A 321 22.32 -5.80 23.11
CA GLU A 321 23.34 -5.70 22.07
C GLU A 321 22.74 -5.74 20.65
N LYS A 322 22.77 -6.91 20.00
CA LYS A 322 22.28 -7.17 18.65
C LYS A 322 21.25 -8.31 18.59
N ARG A 323 20.75 -8.77 19.73
CA ARG A 323 19.75 -9.85 19.82
C ARG A 323 18.50 -9.34 20.50
N TYR A 324 17.38 -9.90 20.09
CA TYR A 324 16.08 -9.71 20.69
C TYR A 324 15.80 -10.89 21.62
N GLU A 325 15.49 -10.58 22.87
CA GLU A 325 14.94 -11.52 23.84
C GLU A 325 13.41 -11.39 23.80
N GLY A 326 12.72 -12.48 23.45
CA GLY A 326 11.29 -12.52 23.24
C GLY A 326 10.87 -13.91 22.74
N LYS A 327 9.57 -14.14 22.57
CA LYS A 327 9.04 -15.39 21.98
C LYS A 327 8.67 -15.16 20.53
N SER A 328 8.77 -16.19 19.69
CA SER A 328 8.19 -16.12 18.35
C SER A 328 6.68 -15.85 18.43
N GLY A 329 6.13 -15.16 17.44
CA GLY A 329 4.69 -14.95 17.34
C GLY A 329 4.32 -13.61 16.70
N LEU A 330 3.01 -13.37 16.61
CA LEU A 330 2.46 -12.12 16.10
C LEU A 330 2.43 -11.05 17.21
N TYR A 331 2.98 -9.88 16.91
CA TYR A 331 3.01 -8.71 17.79
C TYR A 331 2.35 -7.50 17.14
N ARG A 332 1.65 -6.71 17.97
CA ARG A 332 1.17 -5.37 17.67
C ARG A 332 2.08 -4.36 18.38
N LEU A 333 2.70 -3.49 17.60
CA LEU A 333 3.60 -2.47 18.10
C LEU A 333 2.93 -1.11 17.93
N THR A 334 2.70 -0.43 19.04
CA THR A 334 2.01 0.87 19.06
C THR A 334 2.96 1.95 19.52
N GLN A 335 3.25 2.93 18.65
CA GLN A 335 3.98 4.14 19.02
C GLN A 335 3.00 5.27 19.30
N ASN A 336 3.02 5.78 20.52
CA ASN A 336 2.19 6.91 20.92
C ASN A 336 2.98 8.21 20.76
N ASN A 337 2.85 8.86 19.60
CA ASN A 337 3.27 10.25 19.43
C ASN A 337 2.02 11.12 19.56
N ALA A 338 2.08 12.19 20.35
CA ALA A 338 0.94 13.04 20.76
C ALA A 338 0.04 13.61 19.63
N LYS A 339 0.32 13.34 18.36
CA LYS A 339 -0.49 13.73 17.19
C LYS A 339 -0.93 12.55 16.31
N HIS A 340 -0.29 11.39 16.37
CA HIS A 340 -0.56 10.24 15.50
C HIS A 340 -0.29 8.91 16.22
N LEU A 341 -1.29 8.03 16.23
CA LEU A 341 -1.14 6.64 16.63
C LEU A 341 -0.55 5.87 15.46
N TYR A 342 0.69 5.40 15.60
CA TYR A 342 1.32 4.53 14.61
C TYR A 342 1.30 3.09 15.12
N ARG A 343 0.78 2.17 14.32
CA ARG A 343 0.58 0.76 14.68
C ARG A 343 1.20 -0.15 13.62
N LEU A 344 1.99 -1.12 14.04
CA LEU A 344 2.54 -2.17 13.18
C LEU A 344 2.06 -3.54 13.68
N ASN A 345 1.64 -4.41 12.76
CA ASN A 345 1.49 -5.84 13.05
C ASN A 345 2.65 -6.57 12.40
N LEU A 346 3.49 -7.20 13.20
CA LEU A 346 4.69 -7.89 12.73
C LEU A 346 4.76 -9.25 13.38
N TYR A 347 5.28 -10.23 12.65
CA TYR A 347 5.63 -11.52 13.22
C TYR A 347 7.11 -11.50 13.63
N PHE A 348 7.42 -11.83 14.88
CA PHE A 348 8.80 -11.99 15.33
C PHE A 348 9.23 -13.44 15.19
N ASP A 349 10.31 -13.66 14.44
CA ASP A 349 10.95 -14.98 14.28
C ASP A 349 12.16 -15.04 15.22
N TYR A 350 11.98 -15.67 16.39
CA TYR A 350 13.02 -15.74 17.42
C TYR A 350 14.24 -16.54 16.95
N GLU A 351 14.04 -17.64 16.23
CA GLU A 351 15.13 -18.49 15.76
C GLU A 351 16.06 -17.74 14.81
N GLN A 352 15.48 -16.95 13.89
CA GLN A 352 16.23 -16.17 12.92
C GLN A 352 16.48 -14.71 13.35
N GLN A 353 16.01 -14.31 14.52
CA GLN A 353 16.20 -12.98 15.10
C GLN A 353 15.76 -11.83 14.17
N ARG A 354 14.58 -11.97 13.54
CA ARG A 354 14.08 -11.01 12.54
C ARG A 354 12.60 -10.70 12.71
N TRP A 355 12.22 -9.50 12.27
CA TRP A 355 10.84 -9.05 12.20
C TRP A 355 10.31 -9.24 10.78
N LEU A 356 9.22 -9.97 10.65
CA LEU A 356 8.56 -10.28 9.39
C LEU A 356 7.30 -9.44 9.24
N LYS A 357 7.11 -8.90 8.05
CA LYS A 357 5.93 -8.15 7.62
C LYS A 357 5.09 -9.02 6.69
N GLY A 358 3.77 -8.89 6.75
CA GLY A 358 2.85 -9.64 5.89
C GLY A 358 1.40 -9.28 6.16
N ASP A 359 0.48 -9.92 5.46
CA ASP A 359 -0.95 -9.71 5.73
C ASP A 359 -1.33 -10.25 7.11
N TRP A 360 -2.20 -9.54 7.83
CA TRP A 360 -2.52 -9.86 9.23
C TRP A 360 -3.01 -11.31 9.42
N TYR A 361 -3.85 -11.79 8.50
CA TYR A 361 -4.33 -13.17 8.53
C TYR A 361 -3.20 -14.18 8.36
N GLY A 362 -2.30 -13.92 7.43
CA GLY A 362 -1.10 -14.73 7.25
C GLY A 362 -0.19 -14.73 8.48
N LEU A 363 0.09 -13.57 9.07
CA LEU A 363 0.95 -13.51 10.26
C LEU A 363 0.29 -14.17 11.48
N ARG A 364 -1.04 -14.06 11.60
CA ARG A 364 -1.81 -14.77 12.61
C ARG A 364 -1.73 -16.28 12.39
N PHE A 365 -1.90 -16.72 11.14
CA PHE A 365 -1.77 -18.13 10.77
C PHE A 365 -0.41 -18.70 11.17
N LEU A 366 0.70 -17.96 10.94
CA LEU A 366 2.03 -18.35 11.41
C LEU A 366 2.12 -18.46 12.93
N SER A 367 1.52 -17.52 13.67
CA SER A 367 1.52 -17.57 15.13
C SER A 367 0.82 -18.82 15.65
N VAL A 368 -0.35 -19.13 15.10
CA VAL A 368 -1.13 -20.33 15.46
C VAL A 368 -0.37 -21.61 15.09
N HIS A 369 0.22 -21.65 13.90
CA HIS A 369 1.03 -22.78 13.42
C HIS A 369 2.25 -23.03 14.33
N ASP A 370 3.02 -21.99 14.65
CA ASP A 370 4.25 -22.13 15.44
C ASP A 370 3.98 -22.40 16.94
N GLU A 371 2.75 -22.14 17.40
CA GLU A 371 2.26 -22.58 18.72
C GLU A 371 1.94 -24.10 18.76
N GLY A 372 2.04 -24.80 17.63
CA GLY A 372 1.71 -26.22 17.52
C GLY A 372 0.21 -26.51 17.63
N LYS A 373 -0.65 -25.49 17.43
CA LYS A 373 -2.09 -25.68 17.41
C LYS A 373 -2.49 -26.50 16.18
N ASN A 374 -3.39 -27.45 16.35
CA ASN A 374 -3.90 -28.24 15.25
C ASN A 374 -4.82 -27.39 14.36
N ILE A 375 -4.34 -27.06 13.16
CA ILE A 375 -5.10 -26.31 12.15
C ILE A 375 -5.87 -27.31 11.29
N LYS A 376 -7.18 -27.09 11.14
CA LYS A 376 -8.08 -28.00 10.45
C LYS A 376 -8.83 -27.32 9.31
N ALA A 377 -9.06 -28.07 8.25
CA ALA A 377 -9.99 -27.73 7.20
C ALA A 377 -10.87 -28.94 6.87
N TYR A 378 -12.09 -28.68 6.43
CA TYR A 378 -13.04 -29.74 6.08
C TYR A 378 -13.34 -29.69 4.58
N TYR A 379 -13.28 -30.84 3.93
CA TYR A 379 -13.58 -30.96 2.52
C TYR A 379 -14.84 -31.80 2.30
N ASP A 380 -15.81 -31.21 1.61
CA ASP A 380 -17.01 -31.88 1.13
C ASP A 380 -16.79 -32.26 -0.34
N SER A 381 -16.61 -33.56 -0.60
CA SER A 381 -16.34 -34.08 -1.94
C SER A 381 -17.55 -34.09 -2.84
N GLU A 382 -18.76 -34.18 -2.29
CA GLU A 382 -19.99 -34.20 -3.10
C GLU A 382 -20.26 -32.82 -3.69
N ARG A 383 -20.08 -31.77 -2.89
CA ARG A 383 -20.35 -30.39 -3.29
C ARG A 383 -19.11 -29.65 -3.80
N SER A 384 -17.93 -30.28 -3.70
CA SER A 384 -16.63 -29.65 -3.99
C SER A 384 -16.45 -28.35 -3.20
N HIS A 385 -16.67 -28.43 -1.90
CA HIS A 385 -16.56 -27.29 -0.98
C HIS A 385 -15.41 -27.48 -0.01
N LEU A 386 -14.67 -26.41 0.25
CA LEU A 386 -13.69 -26.35 1.32
C LEU A 386 -14.20 -25.43 2.42
N VAL A 387 -14.15 -25.90 3.66
CA VAL A 387 -14.59 -25.15 4.84
C VAL A 387 -13.40 -24.92 5.75
N ILE A 388 -13.14 -23.65 6.09
CA ILE A 388 -12.03 -23.24 6.97
C ILE A 388 -12.59 -22.42 8.12
N GLN A 389 -12.09 -22.62 9.35
CA GLN A 389 -12.49 -21.80 10.48
C GLN A 389 -11.98 -20.35 10.30
N ASN A 390 -12.82 -19.37 10.63
CA ASN A 390 -12.50 -17.96 10.40
C ASN A 390 -11.28 -17.48 11.20
N ASP A 391 -11.04 -18.04 12.38
CA ASP A 391 -9.85 -17.82 13.20
C ASP A 391 -8.60 -18.56 12.69
N GLN A 392 -8.78 -19.52 11.79
CA GLN A 392 -7.72 -20.28 11.10
C GLN A 392 -7.57 -19.90 9.62
N ARG A 393 -8.16 -18.77 9.20
CA ARG A 393 -8.10 -18.29 7.81
C ARG A 393 -6.66 -18.26 7.28
N TRP A 394 -6.49 -18.78 6.07
CA TRP A 394 -5.18 -18.95 5.44
C TRP A 394 -4.55 -17.62 4.98
N PRO A 395 -3.21 -17.58 4.78
CA PRO A 395 -2.56 -16.39 4.25
C PRO A 395 -3.10 -16.01 2.88
N LEU A 396 -3.09 -14.70 2.57
CA LEU A 396 -3.76 -14.13 1.39
C LEU A 396 -3.45 -14.86 0.09
N VAL A 397 -2.18 -15.22 -0.12
CA VAL A 397 -1.73 -15.85 -1.38
C VAL A 397 -2.28 -17.27 -1.57
N TYR A 398 -2.47 -18.02 -0.48
CA TYR A 398 -3.08 -19.36 -0.50
C TYR A 398 -4.59 -19.26 -0.64
N GLU A 399 -5.21 -18.33 0.09
CA GLU A 399 -6.65 -18.06 -0.04
C GLU A 399 -7.01 -17.57 -1.45
N LYS A 400 -6.14 -16.76 -2.08
CA LYS A 400 -6.33 -16.32 -3.47
C LYS A 400 -6.41 -17.51 -4.42
N ALA A 401 -5.64 -18.57 -4.22
CA ALA A 401 -5.73 -19.77 -5.04
C ALA A 401 -7.11 -20.45 -4.91
N LEU A 402 -7.71 -20.44 -3.71
CA LEU A 402 -9.08 -20.93 -3.48
C LEU A 402 -10.12 -20.06 -4.19
N VAL A 403 -10.03 -18.73 -4.03
CA VAL A 403 -10.97 -17.79 -4.66
C VAL A 403 -10.89 -17.84 -6.18
N LEU A 404 -9.68 -18.01 -6.74
CA LEU A 404 -9.47 -18.18 -8.18
C LEU A 404 -9.89 -19.56 -8.72
N ALA A 405 -10.39 -20.47 -7.89
CA ALA A 405 -11.02 -21.70 -8.39
C ALA A 405 -12.43 -21.41 -8.96
N SER A 406 -13.13 -20.43 -8.40
CA SER A 406 -14.54 -20.14 -8.71
C SER A 406 -14.79 -18.69 -9.14
N GLY A 407 -13.86 -17.77 -8.86
CA GLY A 407 -14.09 -16.33 -8.98
C GLY A 407 -15.04 -15.78 -7.90
N ARG A 408 -15.24 -16.53 -6.81
CA ARG A 408 -16.16 -16.17 -5.72
C ARG A 408 -15.42 -16.05 -4.39
N LEU A 409 -15.76 -15.01 -3.63
CA LEU A 409 -15.33 -14.85 -2.24
C LEU A 409 -15.94 -15.96 -1.36
N PRO A 410 -15.35 -16.29 -0.20
CA PRO A 410 -15.94 -17.24 0.72
C PRO A 410 -17.27 -16.74 1.30
N GLU A 411 -18.22 -17.66 1.49
CA GLU A 411 -19.45 -17.41 2.24
C GLU A 411 -19.14 -17.56 3.74
N LEU A 412 -19.51 -16.57 4.55
CA LEU A 412 -19.40 -16.66 6.01
C LEU A 412 -20.65 -17.32 6.57
N GLU A 413 -20.50 -18.41 7.30
CA GLU A 413 -21.59 -19.00 8.06
C GLU A 413 -21.70 -18.29 9.42
N PRO A 414 -22.69 -17.39 9.64
CA PRO A 414 -22.67 -16.42 10.74
C PRO A 414 -22.63 -17.08 12.13
N HIS A 415 -23.26 -18.25 12.26
CA HIS A 415 -23.40 -18.94 13.54
C HIS A 415 -22.23 -19.88 13.87
N LYS A 416 -21.37 -20.20 12.91
CA LYS A 416 -20.30 -21.19 13.09
C LYS A 416 -18.90 -20.62 12.94
N HIS A 417 -18.77 -19.34 12.57
CA HIS A 417 -17.49 -18.71 12.23
C HIS A 417 -16.71 -19.54 11.19
N LEU A 418 -17.42 -20.08 10.19
CA LEU A 418 -16.84 -20.88 9.11
C LEU A 418 -16.84 -20.08 7.81
N GLN A 419 -15.77 -20.25 7.03
CA GLN A 419 -15.64 -19.74 5.67
C GLN A 419 -15.79 -20.88 4.69
N LEU A 420 -16.84 -20.79 3.85
CA LEU A 420 -17.17 -21.77 2.83
C LEU A 420 -16.65 -21.30 1.47
N TYR A 421 -15.72 -22.05 0.89
CA TYR A 421 -15.20 -21.85 -0.45
C TYR A 421 -15.87 -22.85 -1.40
N ARG A 422 -16.61 -22.33 -2.39
CA ARG A 422 -17.35 -23.15 -3.36
C ARG A 422 -16.49 -23.50 -4.58
N GLU A 423 -16.83 -24.63 -5.22
CA GLU A 423 -16.23 -25.11 -6.46
C GLU A 423 -14.69 -25.29 -6.35
N VAL A 424 -14.22 -25.72 -5.17
CA VAL A 424 -12.82 -26.03 -4.91
C VAL A 424 -12.61 -27.54 -5.09
N PRO A 425 -11.77 -27.99 -6.05
CA PRO A 425 -11.55 -29.41 -6.28
C PRO A 425 -10.66 -30.02 -5.19
N ALA A 426 -10.85 -31.31 -4.90
CA ALA A 426 -10.12 -32.05 -3.87
C ALA A 426 -8.61 -31.95 -4.02
N LYS A 427 -8.13 -31.95 -5.28
CA LYS A 427 -6.71 -31.79 -5.61
C LYS A 427 -6.15 -30.45 -5.14
N LEU A 428 -6.89 -29.35 -5.32
CA LEU A 428 -6.47 -28.02 -4.88
C LEU A 428 -6.48 -27.93 -3.36
N SER A 429 -7.55 -28.41 -2.72
CA SER A 429 -7.67 -28.47 -1.25
C SER A 429 -6.50 -29.23 -0.63
N SER A 430 -6.21 -30.44 -1.13
CA SER A 430 -5.14 -31.30 -0.61
C SER A 430 -3.76 -30.67 -0.82
N LEU A 431 -3.52 -30.06 -2.00
CA LEU A 431 -2.25 -29.42 -2.32
C LEU A 431 -1.96 -28.25 -1.37
N LEU A 432 -2.94 -27.38 -1.14
CA LEU A 432 -2.76 -26.22 -0.27
C LEU A 432 -2.70 -26.63 1.20
N ALA A 433 -3.53 -27.58 1.63
CA ALA A 433 -3.48 -28.12 2.99
C ALA A 433 -2.10 -28.71 3.33
N ASN A 434 -1.53 -29.51 2.41
CA ASN A 434 -0.18 -30.06 2.58
C ASN A 434 0.90 -28.97 2.68
N LYS A 435 0.79 -27.88 1.89
CA LYS A 435 1.76 -26.78 1.93
C LYS A 435 1.67 -25.98 3.23
N LEU A 436 0.47 -25.86 3.79
CA LEU A 436 0.21 -25.09 5.01
C LEU A 436 0.28 -25.94 6.29
N ASP A 437 0.59 -27.24 6.18
CA ASP A 437 0.54 -28.22 7.27
C ASP A 437 -0.82 -28.23 7.99
N VAL A 438 -1.90 -28.23 7.21
CA VAL A 438 -3.29 -28.24 7.69
C VAL A 438 -3.86 -29.64 7.59
N SER A 439 -4.48 -30.11 8.68
CA SER A 439 -5.22 -31.37 8.70
C SER A 439 -6.50 -31.25 7.87
N LEU A 440 -6.55 -31.90 6.71
CA LEU A 440 -7.73 -31.92 5.84
C LEU A 440 -8.62 -33.13 6.18
N GLU A 441 -9.77 -32.87 6.79
CA GLU A 441 -10.77 -33.89 7.11
C GLU A 441 -11.83 -33.95 5.99
N VAL A 442 -12.07 -35.13 5.42
CA VAL A 442 -13.19 -35.32 4.47
C VAL A 442 -14.48 -35.52 5.27
N LYS A 443 -15.47 -34.66 5.06
CA LYS A 443 -16.77 -34.74 5.72
C LYS A 443 -17.90 -34.53 4.71
N ASP A 444 -18.88 -35.42 4.77
CA ASP A 444 -20.14 -35.25 4.06
C ASP A 444 -21.00 -34.26 4.87
N TYR A 445 -21.03 -32.99 4.46
CA TYR A 445 -21.92 -32.00 5.05
C TYR A 445 -23.31 -32.17 4.44
N ALA A 446 -24.16 -32.94 5.13
CA ALA A 446 -25.59 -33.08 4.80
C ALA A 446 -26.29 -31.71 4.74
#